data_AF-A0A1V5L0P3-F1
#
_entry.id   AF-A0A1V5L0P3-F1
#
_cell.length_a   1.000
_cell.length_b   1.000
_cell.length_c   1.000
_cell.angle_alpha   90.00
_cell.angle_beta   90.00
_cell.angle_gamma   90.00
#
_symmetry.space_group_name_H-M   'P 1'
#
loop_
_entity.id
_entity.type
_entity.pdbx_description
1 polymer ?
#
loop_
_entity_poly.entity_id
_entity_poly.type
_entity_poly.pdbx_seq_one_letter_code
_entity_poly.pdbx_strand_id
1 'polypeptide(L)'
;MQRVLNTAGRHYNEYYLTGPSATLFDMKNMVETDTRIVNLVAIAGIFVVILLTFRSLTLPLFLVFTIKAAIWINLSFAYFSHNTLSFIGYLIISTVQLGATVDYAILLTNNYMTARKRLPKKEAMQKTLTENLTAILISAGILALSGFILAATTSNPIIAELGTLLGRGTVLSFVLVVSVLPALLIIFDKVIERTTLKSGFRAPESPQEK
;
A
#
# COMPACT_ATOMS: atom_id res chain seq x y z
N MET A 1 22.73 -18.73 -12.47
CA MET A 1 22.31 -19.91 -11.70
C MET A 1 21.35 -20.83 -12.47
N GLN A 2 20.18 -20.38 -12.94
CA GLN A 2 19.17 -21.23 -13.60
C GLN A 2 19.71 -22.08 -14.76
N ARG A 3 20.58 -21.51 -15.60
CA ARG A 3 21.22 -22.23 -16.71
C ARG A 3 22.16 -23.34 -16.22
N VAL A 4 22.82 -23.14 -15.09
CA VAL A 4 23.73 -24.14 -14.48
C VAL A 4 22.91 -25.30 -13.88
N LEU A 5 21.79 -24.99 -13.20
CA LEU A 5 20.83 -26.00 -12.72
C LEU A 5 20.27 -26.84 -13.87
N ASN A 6 19.81 -26.21 -14.94
CA ASN A 6 19.25 -26.92 -16.10
C ASN A 6 20.28 -27.80 -16.83
N THR A 7 21.54 -27.37 -16.89
CA THR A 7 22.61 -28.19 -17.50
C THR A 7 23.01 -29.35 -16.59
N ALA A 8 23.12 -29.14 -15.28
CA ALA A 8 23.45 -30.19 -14.32
C ALA A 8 22.35 -31.28 -14.29
N GLY A 9 21.07 -30.88 -14.27
CA GLY A 9 19.94 -31.83 -14.29
C GLY A 9 19.74 -32.57 -15.61
N ARG A 10 20.44 -32.16 -16.69
CA ARG A 10 20.49 -32.94 -17.94
C ARG A 10 21.54 -34.05 -17.92
N HIS A 11 22.52 -34.01 -17.02
CA HIS A 11 23.68 -34.92 -17.03
C HIS A 11 23.83 -35.73 -15.73
N TYR A 12 23.22 -35.31 -14.63
CA TYR A 12 23.29 -35.96 -13.33
C TYR A 12 21.89 -36.14 -12.73
N ASN A 13 21.62 -37.33 -12.17
CA ASN A 13 20.35 -37.63 -11.46
C ASN A 13 20.23 -36.88 -10.12
N GLU A 14 21.34 -36.61 -9.44
CA GLU A 14 21.40 -35.78 -8.24
C GLU A 14 22.56 -34.79 -8.35
N TYR A 15 22.32 -33.54 -7.98
CA TYR A 15 23.34 -32.49 -7.95
C TYR A 15 22.97 -31.45 -6.89
N TYR A 16 23.99 -30.97 -6.18
CA TYR A 16 23.85 -29.93 -5.15
C TYR A 16 24.72 -28.75 -5.52
N LEU A 17 24.14 -27.55 -5.48
CA LEU A 17 24.88 -26.30 -5.66
C LEU A 17 25.30 -25.77 -4.29
N THR A 18 26.57 -25.39 -4.18
CA THR A 18 27.12 -24.79 -2.97
C THR A 18 27.86 -23.49 -3.30
N GLY A 19 28.21 -22.74 -2.26
CA GLY A 19 28.94 -21.49 -2.36
C GLY A 19 28.03 -20.24 -2.29
N PRO A 20 28.65 -19.05 -2.13
CA PRO A 20 27.92 -17.82 -1.78
C PRO A 20 26.84 -17.43 -2.79
N SER A 21 27.08 -17.66 -4.08
CA SER A 21 26.11 -17.35 -5.14
C SER A 21 24.92 -18.30 -5.17
N ALA A 22 25.09 -19.56 -4.75
CA ALA A 22 24.00 -20.53 -4.64
C ALA A 22 23.10 -20.15 -3.46
N THR A 23 23.70 -19.88 -2.30
CA THR A 23 22.96 -19.42 -1.11
C THR A 23 22.19 -18.12 -1.37
N LEU A 24 22.80 -17.14 -2.06
CA LEU A 24 22.12 -15.89 -2.39
C LEU A 24 20.95 -16.09 -3.36
N PHE A 25 21.10 -17.01 -4.33
CA PHE A 25 20.02 -17.35 -5.26
C PHE A 25 18.85 -18.04 -4.55
N ASP A 26 19.15 -18.97 -3.64
CA ASP A 26 18.13 -19.65 -2.83
C ASP A 26 17.42 -18.69 -1.88
N MET A 27 18.16 -17.80 -1.21
CA MET A 27 17.58 -16.73 -0.38
C MET A 27 16.64 -15.84 -1.20
N LYS A 28 17.04 -15.43 -2.41
CA LYS A 28 16.18 -14.63 -3.29
C LYS A 28 14.88 -15.35 -3.63
N ASN A 29 14.94 -16.62 -4.03
CA ASN A 29 13.75 -17.40 -4.41
C ASN A 29 12.82 -17.64 -3.21
N MET A 30 13.39 -17.94 -2.04
CA MET A 30 12.63 -18.11 -0.80
C MET A 30 11.91 -16.81 -0.43
N VAL A 31 12.62 -15.69 -0.45
CA VAL A 31 12.05 -14.37 -0.21
C VAL A 31 10.93 -14.04 -1.20
N GLU A 32 11.11 -14.29 -2.49
CA GLU A 32 10.10 -13.96 -3.50
C GLU A 32 8.80 -14.75 -3.25
N THR A 33 8.94 -16.03 -2.87
CA THR A 33 7.82 -16.89 -2.50
C THR A 33 7.13 -16.40 -1.22
N ASP A 34 7.91 -16.11 -0.18
CA ASP A 34 7.39 -15.61 1.10
C ASP A 34 6.69 -14.27 0.94
N THR A 35 7.26 -13.35 0.14
CA THR A 35 6.66 -12.05 -0.14
C THR A 35 5.27 -12.21 -0.74
N ARG A 36 5.09 -13.19 -1.64
CA ARG A 36 3.80 -13.47 -2.27
C ARG A 36 2.77 -13.97 -1.27
N ILE A 37 3.17 -14.89 -0.38
CA ILE A 37 2.30 -15.42 0.68
C ILE A 37 1.94 -14.32 1.67
N VAL A 38 2.93 -13.59 2.19
CA VAL A 38 2.74 -12.48 3.13
C VAL A 38 1.80 -11.42 2.56
N ASN A 39 1.98 -11.06 1.29
CA ASN A 39 1.11 -10.11 0.61
C ASN A 39 -0.34 -10.61 0.51
N LEU A 40 -0.55 -11.88 0.15
CA LEU A 40 -1.89 -12.47 0.07
C LEU A 40 -2.57 -12.50 1.45
N VAL A 41 -1.84 -12.92 2.48
CA VAL A 41 -2.31 -12.94 3.87
C VAL A 41 -2.61 -11.52 4.37
N ALA A 42 -1.77 -10.53 4.04
CA ALA A 42 -1.99 -9.13 4.41
C ALA A 42 -3.25 -8.56 3.75
N ILE A 43 -3.46 -8.80 2.46
CA ILE A 43 -4.69 -8.38 1.75
C ILE A 43 -5.92 -9.04 2.38
N ALA A 44 -5.86 -10.35 2.66
CA ALA A 44 -6.94 -11.06 3.32
C ALA A 44 -7.22 -10.50 4.73
N GLY A 45 -6.17 -10.20 5.50
CA GLY A 45 -6.28 -9.57 6.81
C GLY A 45 -6.93 -8.19 6.76
N ILE A 46 -6.49 -7.32 5.85
CA ILE A 46 -7.10 -6.01 5.61
C ILE A 46 -8.57 -6.15 5.24
N PHE A 47 -8.89 -7.10 4.35
CA PHE A 47 -10.25 -7.37 3.94
C PHE A 47 -11.14 -7.76 5.13
N VAL A 48 -10.65 -8.66 5.99
CA VAL A 48 -11.36 -9.09 7.20
C VAL A 48 -11.55 -7.93 8.19
N VAL A 49 -10.50 -7.16 8.47
CA VAL A 49 -10.57 -6.03 9.41
C VAL A 49 -11.57 -4.99 8.92
N ILE A 50 -11.50 -4.57 7.66
CA ILE A 50 -12.41 -3.57 7.09
C ILE A 50 -13.84 -4.13 7.01
N LEU A 51 -14.02 -5.41 6.68
CA LEU A 51 -15.33 -6.05 6.69
C LEU A 51 -15.95 -6.03 8.10
N LEU A 52 -15.16 -6.26 9.14
CA LEU A 52 -15.62 -6.18 10.53
C LEU A 52 -15.91 -4.74 10.96
N THR A 53 -15.05 -3.78 10.62
CA THR A 53 -15.18 -2.38 11.01
C THR A 53 -16.33 -1.68 10.30
N PHE A 54 -16.45 -1.85 8.98
CA PHE A 54 -17.38 -1.09 8.14
C PHE A 54 -18.55 -1.91 7.61
N ARG A 55 -18.54 -3.25 7.74
CA ARG A 55 -19.57 -4.14 7.20
C ARG A 55 -19.89 -3.88 5.72
N SER A 56 -18.87 -3.50 4.96
CA SER A 56 -18.96 -3.15 3.54
C SER A 56 -17.89 -3.90 2.76
N LEU A 57 -18.32 -4.58 1.69
CA LEU A 57 -17.45 -5.40 0.85
C LEU A 57 -16.67 -4.58 -0.20
N THR A 58 -17.16 -3.39 -0.52
CA THR A 58 -16.62 -2.56 -1.60
C THR A 58 -15.47 -1.66 -1.14
N LEU A 59 -15.54 -1.17 0.11
CA LEU A 59 -14.47 -0.38 0.71
C LEU A 59 -13.10 -1.06 0.67
N PRO A 60 -12.92 -2.32 1.16
CA PRO A 60 -11.60 -2.93 1.18
C PRO A 60 -11.01 -3.09 -0.22
N LEU A 61 -11.83 -3.31 -1.24
CA LEU A 61 -11.36 -3.39 -2.64
C LEU A 61 -10.75 -2.07 -3.11
N PHE A 62 -11.41 -0.92 -2.86
CA PHE A 62 -10.88 0.38 -3.26
C PHE A 62 -9.62 0.77 -2.49
N LEU A 63 -9.58 0.47 -1.18
CA LEU A 63 -8.39 0.68 -0.36
C LEU A 63 -7.21 -0.12 -0.91
N VAL A 64 -7.37 -1.44 -1.04
CA VAL A 64 -6.31 -2.34 -1.53
C VAL A 64 -5.87 -1.94 -2.94
N PHE A 65 -6.81 -1.59 -3.82
CA PHE A 65 -6.49 -1.11 -5.17
C PHE A 65 -5.61 0.14 -5.14
N THR A 66 -5.99 1.15 -4.35
CA THR A 66 -5.23 2.41 -4.23
C THR A 66 -3.82 2.17 -3.67
N ILE A 67 -3.70 1.32 -2.64
CA ILE A 67 -2.42 0.97 -2.02
C ILE A 67 -1.54 0.21 -3.02
N LYS A 68 -2.10 -0.78 -3.73
CA LYS A 68 -1.35 -1.56 -4.72
C LYS A 68 -0.89 -0.69 -5.88
N ALA A 69 -1.73 0.22 -6.36
CA ALA A 69 -1.35 1.19 -7.37
C ALA A 69 -0.17 2.05 -6.90
N ALA A 70 -0.18 2.53 -5.64
CA ALA A 70 0.91 3.32 -5.08
C ALA A 70 2.24 2.54 -5.01
N ILE A 71 2.20 1.29 -4.55
CA ILE A 71 3.39 0.43 -4.49
C ILE A 71 3.91 0.13 -5.90
N TRP A 72 3.02 -0.17 -6.85
CA TRP A 72 3.38 -0.41 -8.24
C TRP A 72 4.06 0.79 -8.89
N ILE A 73 3.52 1.99 -8.68
CA ILE A 73 4.10 3.24 -9.22
C ILE A 73 5.48 3.48 -8.59
N ASN A 74 5.61 3.30 -7.27
CA ASN A 74 6.91 3.48 -6.60
C ASN A 74 7.98 2.51 -7.12
N LEU A 75 7.59 1.25 -7.32
CA LEU A 75 8.48 0.20 -7.84
C LEU A 75 8.82 0.42 -9.32
N SER A 76 7.86 0.89 -10.12
CA SER A 76 8.07 1.22 -11.53
C SER A 76 9.11 2.33 -11.70
N PHE A 77 9.07 3.35 -10.84
CA PHE A 77 10.08 4.39 -10.83
C PHE A 77 11.46 3.84 -10.46
N ALA A 78 11.54 2.95 -9.47
CA ALA A 78 12.79 2.31 -9.06
C ALA A 78 13.40 1.48 -10.19
N TYR A 79 12.56 0.71 -10.89
CA TYR A 79 12.95 -0.10 -12.04
C TYR A 79 13.51 0.78 -13.18
N PHE A 80 12.88 1.92 -13.46
CA PHE A 80 13.33 2.83 -14.52
C PHE A 80 14.63 3.56 -14.19
N SER A 81 14.90 3.80 -12.90
CA SER A 81 16.15 4.42 -12.43
C SER A 81 17.38 3.50 -12.53
N HIS A 82 17.28 2.29 -13.09
CA HIS A 82 18.39 1.32 -13.26
C HIS A 82 19.15 0.96 -11.98
N ASN A 83 18.60 1.29 -10.81
CA ASN A 83 19.15 0.85 -9.53
C ASN A 83 18.84 -0.64 -9.35
N THR A 84 19.84 -1.41 -8.96
CA THR A 84 19.67 -2.83 -8.66
C THR A 84 18.86 -2.99 -7.39
N LEU A 85 17.54 -3.15 -7.55
CA LEU A 85 16.64 -3.33 -6.43
C LEU A 85 17.02 -4.57 -5.63
N SER A 86 17.49 -4.37 -4.40
CA SER A 86 17.72 -5.47 -3.48
C SER A 86 16.40 -6.18 -3.17
N PHE A 87 16.42 -7.52 -3.09
CA PHE A 87 15.23 -8.31 -2.70
C PHE A 87 14.70 -7.89 -1.32
N ILE A 88 15.60 -7.42 -0.45
CA ILE A 88 15.27 -6.88 0.88
C ILE A 88 14.46 -5.59 0.73
N GLY A 89 14.77 -4.74 -0.25
CA GLY A 89 14.01 -3.52 -0.51
C GLY A 89 12.62 -3.79 -1.02
N TYR A 90 12.48 -4.72 -1.96
CA TYR A 90 11.17 -5.16 -2.42
C TYR A 90 10.29 -5.66 -1.25
N LEU A 91 10.85 -6.49 -0.37
CA LEU A 91 10.17 -7.01 0.82
C LEU A 91 9.70 -5.89 1.75
N ILE A 92 10.63 -5.02 2.15
CA ILE A 92 10.37 -3.96 3.13
C ILE A 92 9.30 -3.00 2.60
N ILE A 93 9.33 -2.65 1.32
CA ILE A 93 8.29 -1.79 0.73
C ILE A 93 6.96 -2.51 0.65
N SER A 94 6.96 -3.75 0.19
CA SER A 94 5.71 -4.51 0.05
C SER A 94 5.01 -4.70 1.39
N THR A 95 5.73 -4.67 2.51
CA THR A 95 5.21 -4.85 3.86
C THR A 95 4.97 -3.51 4.58
N VAL A 96 5.99 -2.68 4.73
CA VAL A 96 5.93 -1.40 5.47
C VAL A 96 5.08 -0.38 4.74
N GLN A 97 5.28 -0.18 3.43
CA GLN A 97 4.48 0.78 2.67
C GLN A 97 3.02 0.35 2.65
N LEU A 98 2.75 -0.96 2.52
CA LEU A 98 1.40 -1.50 2.59
C LEU A 98 0.76 -1.19 3.96
N GLY A 99 1.41 -1.52 5.08
CA GLY A 99 0.89 -1.25 6.42
C GLY A 99 0.61 0.23 6.68
N ALA A 100 1.60 1.10 6.46
CA ALA A 100 1.45 2.53 6.69
C ALA A 100 0.35 3.15 5.81
N THR A 101 0.26 2.75 4.54
CA THR A 101 -0.76 3.28 3.62
C THR A 101 -2.17 2.80 4.00
N VAL A 102 -2.31 1.57 4.51
CA VAL A 102 -3.58 1.05 5.03
C VAL A 102 -4.07 1.91 6.19
N ASP A 103 -3.21 2.22 7.15
CA ASP A 103 -3.61 3.01 8.32
C ASP A 103 -4.14 4.39 7.91
N TYR A 104 -3.48 5.04 6.95
CA TYR A 104 -3.93 6.34 6.41
C TYR A 104 -5.27 6.23 5.69
N ALA A 105 -5.43 5.19 4.88
CA ALA A 105 -6.64 4.96 4.12
C ALA A 105 -7.82 4.59 5.03
N ILE A 106 -7.60 3.80 6.08
CA ILE A 106 -8.62 3.47 7.09
C ILE A 106 -9.00 4.72 7.88
N LEU A 107 -8.03 5.52 8.34
CA LEU A 107 -8.31 6.76 9.07
C LEU A 107 -9.17 7.71 8.24
N LEU A 108 -8.81 7.94 6.97
CA LEU A 108 -9.58 8.79 6.06
C LEU A 108 -10.99 8.25 5.84
N THR A 109 -11.09 6.94 5.54
CA THR A 109 -12.38 6.28 5.28
C THR A 109 -13.28 6.31 6.51
N ASN A 110 -12.74 6.08 7.71
CA ASN A 110 -13.51 6.08 8.95
C ASN A 110 -14.13 7.45 9.25
N ASN A 111 -13.34 8.51 9.07
CA ASN A 111 -13.80 9.87 9.27
C ASN A 111 -14.81 10.28 8.20
N TYR A 112 -14.61 9.87 6.94
CA TYR A 112 -15.57 10.10 5.87
C TYR A 112 -16.93 9.44 6.17
N MET A 113 -16.90 8.16 6.55
CA MET A 113 -18.11 7.41 6.93
C MET A 113 -18.85 8.06 8.10
N THR A 114 -18.12 8.61 9.06
CA THR A 114 -18.70 9.32 10.22
C THR A 114 -19.31 10.66 9.80
N ALA A 115 -18.63 11.44 8.97
CA ALA A 115 -19.13 12.71 8.45
C ALA A 115 -20.35 12.52 7.53
N ARG A 116 -20.36 11.45 6.72
CA ARG A 116 -21.45 11.14 5.77
C ARG A 116 -22.79 10.81 6.42
N LYS A 117 -22.78 10.41 7.70
CA LYS A 117 -24.01 10.25 8.51
C LYS A 117 -24.73 11.58 8.78
N ARG A 118 -24.00 12.70 8.76
CA ARG A 118 -24.53 14.03 9.14
C ARG A 118 -24.59 15.00 7.95
N LEU A 119 -23.67 14.85 6.99
CA LEU A 119 -23.43 15.78 5.89
C LEU A 119 -23.59 15.10 4.52
N PRO A 120 -23.93 15.88 3.47
CA PRO A 120 -23.91 15.40 2.09
C PRO A 120 -22.49 15.04 1.64
N LYS A 121 -22.37 14.16 0.64
CA LYS A 121 -21.10 13.52 0.22
C LYS A 121 -19.92 14.47 0.02
N LYS A 122 -20.14 15.64 -0.58
CA LYS A 122 -19.09 16.60 -0.93
C LYS A 122 -18.60 17.36 0.30
N GLU A 123 -19.52 17.82 1.13
CA GLU A 123 -19.22 18.49 2.40
C GLU A 123 -18.59 17.54 3.41
N ALA A 124 -19.07 16.28 3.47
CA ALA A 124 -18.48 15.24 4.30
C ALA A 124 -17.02 15.02 3.93
N MET A 125 -16.71 14.89 2.63
CA MET A 125 -15.32 14.71 2.18
C MET A 125 -14.46 15.95 2.45
N GLN A 126 -14.97 17.14 2.17
CA GLN A 126 -14.25 18.39 2.46
C GLN A 126 -13.90 18.49 3.94
N LYS A 127 -14.88 18.26 4.82
CA LYS A 127 -14.66 18.28 6.26
C LYS A 127 -13.64 17.23 6.70
N THR A 128 -13.81 15.99 6.23
CA THR A 128 -12.87 14.90 6.54
C THR A 128 -11.44 15.24 6.12
N LEU A 129 -11.27 15.83 4.93
CA LEU A 129 -9.96 16.22 4.44
C LEU A 129 -9.38 17.35 5.30
N THR A 130 -10.13 18.41 5.58
CA THR A 130 -9.65 19.52 6.42
C THR A 130 -9.24 19.07 7.82
N GLU A 131 -9.96 18.12 8.43
CA GLU A 131 -9.68 17.65 9.80
C GLU A 131 -8.57 16.60 9.86
N ASN A 132 -8.46 15.70 8.86
CA ASN A 132 -7.58 14.53 8.94
C ASN A 132 -6.33 14.63 8.06
N LEU A 133 -6.30 15.54 7.08
CA LEU A 133 -5.13 15.70 6.21
C LEU A 133 -3.87 16.00 7.01
N THR A 134 -3.97 16.85 8.04
CA THR A 134 -2.83 17.17 8.93
C THR A 134 -2.32 15.94 9.68
N ALA A 135 -3.22 15.10 10.21
CA ALA A 135 -2.82 13.88 10.92
C ALA A 135 -2.12 12.88 9.99
N ILE A 136 -2.66 12.68 8.79
CA ILE A 136 -2.07 11.78 7.78
C ILE A 136 -0.73 12.36 7.29
N LEU A 137 -0.65 13.68 7.05
CA LEU A 137 0.55 14.36 6.60
C LEU A 137 1.68 14.27 7.64
N ILE A 138 1.37 14.42 8.93
CA ILE A 138 2.38 14.27 9.98
C ILE A 138 2.91 12.84 10.00
N SER A 139 2.03 11.82 9.97
CA SER A 139 2.47 10.42 10.00
C SER A 139 3.28 10.05 8.75
N ALA A 140 2.79 10.38 7.57
CA ALA A 140 3.50 10.14 6.31
C ALA A 140 4.79 10.96 6.23
N GLY A 141 4.78 12.20 6.72
CA GLY A 141 5.93 13.08 6.76
C GLY A 141 7.04 12.53 7.65
N ILE A 142 6.71 12.04 8.86
CA ILE A 142 7.68 11.39 9.75
C ILE A 142 8.32 10.20 9.05
N LEU A 143 7.51 9.28 8.50
CA LEU A 143 8.05 8.09 7.83
C LEU A 143 8.89 8.44 6.60
N ALA A 144 8.46 9.43 5.80
CA ALA A 144 9.19 9.88 4.63
C ALA A 144 10.53 10.54 5.01
N LEU A 145 10.50 11.48 5.97
CA LEU A 145 11.69 12.17 6.46
C LEU A 145 12.67 11.20 7.10
N SER A 146 12.20 10.28 7.95
CA SER A 146 13.04 9.23 8.53
C SER A 146 13.70 8.37 7.44
N GLY A 147 12.97 8.00 6.39
CA GLY A 147 13.53 7.28 5.25
C GLY A 147 14.64 8.05 4.53
N PHE A 148 14.41 9.33 4.22
CA PHE A 148 15.40 10.17 3.55
C PHE A 148 16.62 10.48 4.43
N ILE A 149 16.42 10.74 5.72
CA ILE A 149 17.52 10.96 6.68
C ILE A 149 18.36 9.71 6.81
N LEU A 150 17.72 8.54 6.93
CA LEU A 150 18.41 7.25 6.99
C LEU A 150 19.25 7.04 5.71
N ALA A 151 18.70 7.39 4.55
CA ALA A 151 19.41 7.29 3.29
C ALA A 151 20.63 8.20 3.19
N ALA A 152 20.54 9.42 3.72
CA ALA A 152 21.63 10.40 3.69
C ALA A 152 22.73 10.11 4.73
N THR A 153 22.38 9.45 5.84
CA THR A 153 23.29 9.24 6.98
C THR A 153 24.06 7.91 6.88
N THR A 154 23.49 6.91 6.23
CA THR A 154 24.09 5.56 6.19
C THR A 154 25.22 5.44 5.16
N SER A 155 26.28 4.72 5.51
CA SER A 155 27.37 4.38 4.59
C SER A 155 27.10 3.08 3.80
N ASN A 156 26.07 2.32 4.18
CA ASN A 156 25.74 1.07 3.52
C ASN A 156 24.81 1.33 2.31
N PRO A 157 25.21 0.98 1.08
CA PRO A 157 24.44 1.29 -0.12
C PRO A 157 23.06 0.61 -0.13
N ILE A 158 22.92 -0.58 0.46
CA ILE A 158 21.64 -1.28 0.57
C ILE A 158 20.70 -0.47 1.46
N ILE A 159 21.17 -0.03 2.63
CA ILE A 159 20.36 0.76 3.57
C ILE A 159 20.02 2.13 2.98
N ALA A 160 20.93 2.73 2.22
CA ALA A 160 20.69 4.00 1.54
C ALA A 160 19.56 3.87 0.52
N GLU A 161 19.61 2.83 -0.31
CA GLU A 161 18.55 2.50 -1.26
C GLU A 161 17.21 2.28 -0.56
N LEU A 162 17.19 1.48 0.52
CA LEU A 162 15.98 1.24 1.32
C LEU A 162 15.35 2.54 1.82
N GLY A 163 16.16 3.44 2.38
CA GLY A 163 15.69 4.71 2.91
C GLY A 163 15.08 5.61 1.84
N THR A 164 15.75 5.77 0.70
CA THR A 164 15.23 6.58 -0.42
C THR A 164 13.94 6.00 -0.98
N LEU A 165 13.87 4.69 -1.08
CA LEU A 165 12.77 3.99 -1.71
C LEU A 165 11.52 3.94 -0.82
N LEU A 166 11.70 3.77 0.49
CA LEU A 166 10.63 3.95 1.49
C LEU A 166 10.18 5.41 1.58
N GLY A 167 11.12 6.36 1.60
CA GLY A 167 10.81 7.78 1.68
C GLY A 167 9.94 8.23 0.51
N ARG A 168 10.39 7.94 -0.72
CA ARG A 168 9.63 8.21 -1.94
C ARG A 168 8.30 7.44 -1.97
N GLY A 169 8.32 6.17 -1.59
CA GLY A 169 7.11 5.34 -1.54
C GLY A 169 6.03 5.91 -0.64
N THR A 170 6.44 6.40 0.53
CA THR A 170 5.53 7.03 1.50
C THR A 170 4.91 8.30 0.95
N VAL A 171 5.70 9.16 0.31
CA VAL A 171 5.20 10.40 -0.32
C VAL A 171 4.20 10.07 -1.44
N LEU A 172 4.52 9.11 -2.30
CA LEU A 172 3.63 8.66 -3.37
C LEU A 172 2.33 8.06 -2.82
N SER A 173 2.43 7.18 -1.83
CA SER A 173 1.28 6.60 -1.13
C SER A 173 0.40 7.68 -0.51
N PHE A 174 1.00 8.67 0.15
CA PHE A 174 0.27 9.79 0.73
C PHE A 174 -0.52 10.56 -0.32
N VAL A 175 0.13 10.96 -1.42
CA VAL A 175 -0.51 11.72 -2.51
C VAL A 175 -1.67 10.92 -3.12
N LEU A 176 -1.49 9.63 -3.34
CA LEU A 176 -2.53 8.75 -3.90
C LEU A 176 -3.68 8.55 -2.91
N VAL A 177 -3.43 8.33 -1.62
CA VAL A 177 -4.48 8.22 -0.62
C VAL A 177 -5.24 9.53 -0.46
N VAL A 178 -4.59 10.69 -0.53
CA VAL A 178 -5.25 11.99 -0.39
C VAL A 178 -6.01 12.41 -1.66
N SER A 179 -5.61 11.91 -2.83
CA SER A 179 -6.21 12.33 -4.11
C SER A 179 -7.18 11.28 -4.68
N VAL A 180 -6.70 10.04 -4.83
CA VAL A 180 -7.44 8.96 -5.50
C VAL A 180 -8.50 8.35 -4.58
N LEU A 181 -8.19 8.15 -3.30
CA LEU A 181 -9.15 7.53 -2.39
C LEU A 181 -10.42 8.40 -2.20
N PRO A 182 -10.34 9.73 -1.96
CA PRO A 182 -11.52 10.59 -1.94
C PRO A 182 -12.33 10.57 -3.22
N ALA A 183 -11.66 10.58 -4.38
CA ALA A 183 -12.34 10.53 -5.67
C ALA A 183 -13.13 9.22 -5.83
N LEU A 184 -12.51 8.08 -5.48
CA LEU A 184 -13.17 6.76 -5.49
C LEU A 184 -14.35 6.73 -4.50
N LEU A 185 -14.18 7.22 -3.27
CA LEU A 185 -15.23 7.23 -2.27
C LEU A 185 -16.43 8.10 -2.68
N ILE A 186 -16.21 9.25 -3.33
CA ILE A 186 -17.30 10.12 -3.82
C ILE A 186 -18.02 9.50 -5.02
N ILE A 187 -17.29 8.95 -5.98
CA ILE A 187 -17.87 8.37 -7.21
C ILE A 187 -18.69 7.13 -6.86
N PHE A 188 -18.14 6.28 -6.00
CA PHE A 188 -18.77 5.03 -5.58
C PHE A 188 -19.61 5.16 -4.30
N ASP A 189 -19.89 6.37 -3.81
CA ASP A 189 -20.74 6.64 -2.63
C ASP A 189 -22.06 5.86 -2.70
N LYS A 190 -22.69 5.83 -3.89
CA LYS A 190 -23.96 5.12 -4.14
C LYS A 190 -23.82 3.60 -4.08
N VAL A 191 -22.65 3.06 -4.45
CA VAL A 191 -22.36 1.62 -4.36
C VAL A 191 -22.03 1.26 -2.92
N ILE A 192 -21.27 2.10 -2.21
CA ILE A 192 -20.94 1.96 -0.79
C ILE A 192 -22.22 2.00 0.04
N GLU A 193 -23.16 2.90 -0.25
CA GLU A 193 -24.46 2.95 0.41
C GLU A 193 -25.26 1.65 0.26
N ARG A 194 -25.23 1.04 -0.94
CA ARG A 194 -25.92 -0.24 -1.20
C ARG A 194 -25.24 -1.45 -0.57
N THR A 195 -23.91 -1.42 -0.43
CA THR A 195 -23.14 -2.56 0.12
C THR A 195 -22.86 -2.45 1.61
N THR A 196 -23.14 -1.30 2.23
CA THR A 196 -22.94 -1.10 3.67
C THR A 196 -24.24 -1.38 4.42
N LEU A 197 -24.28 -2.50 5.16
CA LEU A 197 -25.41 -2.85 6.02
C LEU A 197 -25.59 -1.80 7.15
N LYS A 198 -26.75 -1.13 7.17
CA LYS A 198 -27.10 -0.03 8.11
C LYS A 198 -26.16 1.18 8.04
N SER A 199 -25.91 1.70 6.84
CA SER A 199 -25.03 2.86 6.62
C SER A 199 -25.43 4.12 7.40
N GLY A 200 -26.73 4.30 7.72
CA GLY A 200 -27.22 5.49 8.43
C GLY A 200 -26.88 6.80 7.69
N PHE A 201 -26.66 6.71 6.38
CA PHE A 201 -26.31 7.86 5.56
C PHE A 201 -27.49 8.81 5.42
N ARG A 202 -27.21 10.11 5.51
CA ARG A 202 -28.21 11.14 5.23
C ARG A 202 -28.52 11.12 3.73
N ALA A 203 -29.79 10.88 3.39
CA ALA A 203 -30.29 10.93 2.02
C ALA A 203 -29.92 12.27 1.36
N PRO A 204 -29.61 12.29 0.05
CA PRO A 204 -29.36 13.55 -0.64
C PRO A 204 -30.62 14.42 -0.55
N GLU A 205 -30.50 15.60 0.07
CA GLU A 205 -31.59 16.58 0.04
C GLU A 205 -31.88 16.96 -1.41
N SER A 206 -33.17 16.93 -1.77
CA SER A 206 -33.71 17.44 -3.03
C SER A 206 -33.23 18.86 -3.27
N PRO A 207 -33.00 19.29 -4.53
CA PRO A 207 -32.64 20.66 -4.83
C PRO A 207 -33.71 21.59 -4.26
N GLN A 208 -33.39 22.37 -3.22
CA GLN A 208 -34.21 23.50 -2.84
C GLN A 208 -33.99 24.59 -3.89
N GLU A 209 -34.95 24.64 -4.79
CA GLU A 209 -35.28 25.79 -5.64
C GLU A 209 -35.25 27.07 -4.79
N LYS A 210 -34.40 28.03 -5.16
CA LYS A 210 -34.56 29.48 -4.99
C LYS A 210 -33.46 30.23 -5.72
#